data_AF-A0A7J8MYK6-F1
#
_entry.id   AF-A0A7J8MYK6-F1
#
_cell.length_a   1.000
_cell.length_b   1.000
_cell.length_c   1.000
_cell.angle_alpha   90.00
_cell.angle_beta   90.00
_cell.angle_gamma   90.00
#
_symmetry.space_group_name_H-M   'P 1'
#
loop_
_entity.id
_entity.type
_entity.pdbx_description
1 polymer ?
#
loop_
_entity_poly.entity_id
_entity_poly.type
_entity_poly.pdbx_seq_one_letter_code
_entity_poly.pdbx_strand_id
1 'polypeptide(L)'
;IRRHKFLEVTQLVWGLHNQKIAFVRACLTARMLNRTLLMPSLSASLFYKEINSLQPISFDKVFKFERFNTLYKGFVQLARYSDIKNRTGLKQNIINGPIDMHKVIRMVGKNPFLWHGDWPVKYYERFFECLMLVEDISKEADKVVSKIRQIRKKLRSEPGMGSSLRSAPYVAVYIRVQINWIIHCKKLEQRSGVSQICSSKQEIIERVGKIINLEAPIVVYLAIADNLINDSSLLSGWNKGLVLYEKKNLRVDGIFKKHPYPIQSAIDNE
;
A
#
# COMPACT_ATOMS: atom_id res chain seq x y z
N ILE A 1 -12.81 -8.90 23.49
CA ILE A 1 -11.91 -7.73 23.44
C ILE A 1 -12.28 -6.77 24.55
N ARG A 2 -11.34 -6.46 25.46
CA ARG A 2 -11.57 -5.51 26.55
C ARG A 2 -11.53 -4.07 26.00
N ARG A 3 -12.65 -3.34 26.12
CA ARG A 3 -12.77 -1.94 25.65
C ARG A 3 -12.02 -0.92 26.52
N HIS A 4 -11.69 -1.28 27.76
CA HIS A 4 -11.00 -0.40 28.71
C HIS A 4 -9.49 -0.69 28.81
N LYS A 5 -9.00 -1.67 28.04
CA LYS A 5 -7.58 -2.03 27.99
C LYS A 5 -7.05 -1.87 26.58
N PHE A 6 -5.86 -1.29 26.49
CA PHE A 6 -5.31 -0.81 25.24
C PHE A 6 -3.93 -1.39 24.95
N LEU A 7 -3.64 -1.56 23.66
CA LEU A 7 -2.30 -1.75 23.11
C LEU A 7 -1.94 -0.48 22.35
N GLU A 8 -0.87 0.20 22.74
CA GLU A 8 -0.29 1.32 22.02
C GLU A 8 0.94 0.83 21.27
N VAL A 9 1.10 1.29 20.04
CA VAL A 9 2.25 0.93 19.19
C VAL A 9 2.84 2.20 18.59
N THR A 10 4.15 2.22 18.36
CA THR A 10 4.80 3.37 17.71
C THR A 10 4.30 3.59 16.29
N GLN A 11 4.54 4.78 15.75
CA GLN A 11 4.25 5.11 14.35
C GLN A 11 4.79 4.03 13.40
N LEU A 12 4.01 3.71 12.36
CA LEU A 12 4.40 2.74 11.34
C LEU A 12 5.24 3.43 10.26
N VAL A 13 6.56 3.24 10.31
CA VAL A 13 7.55 4.04 9.57
C VAL A 13 8.10 3.35 8.31
N TRP A 14 7.21 2.93 7.40
CA TRP A 14 7.59 2.27 6.14
C TRP A 14 6.76 2.75 4.93
N GLY A 15 6.99 2.21 3.73
CA GLY A 15 6.05 2.39 2.60
C GLY A 15 4.67 1.76 2.88
N LEU A 16 3.62 2.22 2.19
CA LEU A 16 2.22 1.86 2.47
C LEU A 16 1.99 0.35 2.67
N HIS A 17 2.47 -0.50 1.76
CA HIS A 17 2.31 -1.95 1.87
C HIS A 17 2.90 -2.54 3.16
N ASN A 18 4.10 -2.10 3.54
CA ASN A 18 4.73 -2.52 4.78
C ASN A 18 3.99 -1.96 6.00
N GLN A 19 3.44 -0.75 5.91
CA GLN A 19 2.56 -0.21 6.95
C GLN A 19 1.27 -1.04 7.09
N LYS A 20 0.64 -1.49 5.99
CA LYS A 20 -0.51 -2.41 6.03
C LYS A 20 -0.14 -3.71 6.75
N ILE A 21 0.98 -4.33 6.40
CA ILE A 21 1.45 -5.56 7.05
C ILE A 21 1.69 -5.33 8.55
N ALA A 22 2.37 -4.24 8.91
CA ALA A 22 2.66 -3.92 10.31
C ALA A 22 1.38 -3.62 11.11
N PHE A 23 0.43 -2.93 10.51
CA PHE A 23 -0.89 -2.69 11.09
C PHE A 23 -1.63 -4.00 11.39
N VAL A 24 -1.62 -4.97 10.44
CA VAL A 24 -2.21 -6.29 10.68
C VAL A 24 -1.54 -6.99 11.85
N ARG A 25 -0.21 -6.95 11.94
CA ARG A 25 0.53 -7.53 13.06
C ARG A 25 0.19 -6.86 14.39
N ALA A 26 0.00 -5.54 14.40
CA ALA A 26 -0.46 -4.81 15.58
C ALA A 26 -1.88 -5.23 16.00
N CYS A 27 -2.78 -5.42 15.03
CA CYS A 27 -4.15 -5.90 15.26
C CYS A 27 -4.16 -7.33 15.86
N LEU A 28 -3.37 -8.23 15.30
CA LEU A 28 -3.26 -9.61 15.79
C LEU A 28 -2.60 -9.68 17.16
N THR A 29 -1.58 -8.87 17.41
CA THR A 29 -0.98 -8.72 18.75
C THR A 29 -2.00 -8.18 19.77
N ALA A 30 -2.78 -7.15 19.41
CA ALA A 30 -3.83 -6.63 20.27
C ALA A 30 -4.88 -7.69 20.60
N ARG A 31 -5.27 -8.50 19.61
CA ARG A 31 -6.17 -9.63 19.79
C ARG A 31 -5.59 -10.68 20.73
N MET A 32 -4.33 -11.09 20.53
CA MET A 32 -3.64 -12.06 21.39
C MET A 32 -3.62 -11.59 22.85
N LEU A 33 -3.42 -10.29 23.07
CA LEU A 33 -3.44 -9.67 24.40
C LEU A 33 -4.85 -9.32 24.91
N ASN A 34 -5.91 -9.66 24.16
CA ASN A 34 -7.32 -9.32 24.42
C ASN A 34 -7.57 -7.82 24.68
N ARG A 35 -6.90 -6.96 23.92
CA ARG A 35 -6.88 -5.50 24.04
C ARG A 35 -7.41 -4.79 22.80
N THR A 36 -7.86 -3.56 23.00
CA THR A 36 -8.19 -2.63 21.92
C THR A 36 -6.91 -1.99 21.39
N LEU A 37 -6.69 -1.97 20.08
CA LEU A 37 -5.52 -1.31 19.48
C LEU A 37 -5.76 0.21 19.46
N LEU A 38 -4.88 0.97 20.08
CA LEU A 38 -4.81 2.42 19.88
C LEU A 38 -4.21 2.68 18.52
N MET A 39 -4.95 3.40 17.70
CA MET A 39 -4.61 3.57 16.29
C MET A 39 -3.25 4.23 16.14
N PRO A 40 -2.25 3.55 15.53
CA PRO A 40 -0.97 4.18 15.25
C PRO A 40 -1.12 5.20 14.13
N SER A 41 -0.26 6.22 14.16
CA SER A 41 -0.05 7.06 12.98
C SER A 41 0.72 6.30 11.91
N LEU A 42 0.40 6.62 10.66
CA LEU A 42 1.13 6.21 9.47
C LEU A 42 2.27 7.20 9.21
N SER A 43 3.31 6.78 8.49
CA SER A 43 4.37 7.69 8.05
C SER A 43 4.08 8.23 6.66
N ALA A 44 4.24 9.55 6.46
CA ALA A 44 4.12 10.21 5.16
C ALA A 44 5.27 9.94 4.18
N SER A 45 6.39 9.39 4.65
CA SER A 45 7.63 9.29 3.88
C SER A 45 7.92 7.87 3.41
N LEU A 46 8.57 7.77 2.26
CA LEU A 46 9.17 6.53 1.77
C LEU A 46 10.51 6.22 2.48
N PHE A 47 11.22 7.25 2.94
CA PHE A 47 12.57 7.14 3.47
C PHE A 47 12.54 6.99 4.99
N TYR A 48 12.66 5.74 5.46
CA TYR A 48 12.76 5.40 6.89
C TYR A 48 14.07 5.86 7.55
N LYS A 49 15.03 6.40 6.79
CA LYS A 49 16.34 6.82 7.29
C LYS A 49 16.33 8.20 7.96
N GLU A 50 15.35 9.04 7.65
CA GLU A 50 15.23 10.38 8.23
C GLU A 50 14.09 10.42 9.25
N ILE A 51 14.31 9.75 10.38
CA ILE A 51 13.29 9.59 11.44
C ILE A 51 12.75 10.94 11.94
N ASN A 52 13.57 11.99 11.90
CA ASN A 52 13.23 13.34 12.37
C ASN A 52 12.33 14.14 11.41
N SER A 53 12.13 13.69 10.16
CA SER A 53 11.29 14.35 9.15
C SER A 53 10.01 13.55 8.83
N LEU A 54 9.73 12.47 9.57
CA LEU A 54 8.56 11.60 9.34
C LEU A 54 7.26 12.25 9.83
N GLN A 55 6.65 13.08 8.99
CA GLN A 55 5.35 13.64 9.29
C GLN A 55 4.30 12.52 9.46
N PRO A 56 3.57 12.50 10.59
CA PRO A 56 2.53 11.52 10.82
C PRO A 56 1.29 11.79 9.96
N ILE A 57 0.68 10.72 9.46
CA ILE A 57 -0.61 10.74 8.80
C ILE A 57 -1.59 9.94 9.66
N SER A 58 -2.75 10.50 9.94
CA SER A 58 -3.81 9.75 10.63
C SER A 58 -4.30 8.61 9.74
N PHE A 59 -4.62 7.47 10.35
CA PHE A 59 -5.26 6.36 9.64
C PHE A 59 -6.52 6.79 8.90
N ASP A 60 -7.35 7.65 9.51
CA ASP A 60 -8.59 8.20 8.93
C ASP A 60 -8.35 9.01 7.63
N LYS A 61 -7.11 9.43 7.33
CA LYS A 61 -6.79 10.11 6.06
C LYS A 61 -6.52 9.13 4.91
N VAL A 62 -6.34 7.84 5.21
CA VAL A 62 -5.99 6.81 4.22
C VAL A 62 -7.08 5.75 4.15
N PHE A 63 -7.58 5.31 5.30
CA PHE A 63 -8.54 4.21 5.40
C PHE A 63 -9.78 4.58 6.21
N LYS A 64 -10.92 3.95 5.91
CA LYS A 64 -12.20 4.16 6.60
C LYS A 64 -12.21 3.48 7.98
N PHE A 65 -11.83 4.20 9.03
CA PHE A 65 -11.78 3.70 10.42
C PHE A 65 -13.08 3.05 10.91
N GLU A 66 -14.21 3.77 10.79
CA GLU A 66 -15.49 3.28 11.32
C GLU A 66 -15.95 2.02 10.59
N ARG A 67 -15.70 1.96 9.28
CA ARG A 67 -16.00 0.80 8.46
C ARG A 67 -15.17 -0.41 8.89
N PHE A 68 -13.87 -0.22 9.12
CA PHE A 68 -13.00 -1.27 9.63
C PHE A 68 -13.51 -1.84 10.97
N ASN A 69 -13.80 -0.96 11.94
CA ASN A 69 -14.31 -1.37 13.25
C ASN A 69 -15.65 -2.11 13.17
N THR A 70 -16.50 -1.74 12.20
CA THR A 70 -17.76 -2.43 11.94
C THR A 70 -17.52 -3.83 11.40
N LEU A 71 -16.65 -3.98 10.39
CA LEU A 71 -16.34 -5.27 9.75
C LEU A 71 -15.62 -6.25 10.69
N TYR A 72 -14.84 -5.74 11.64
CA TYR A 72 -14.05 -6.54 12.59
C TYR A 72 -14.63 -6.62 14.00
N LYS A 73 -15.87 -6.19 14.19
CA LYS A 73 -16.54 -6.21 15.49
C LYS A 73 -16.43 -7.59 16.15
N GLY A 74 -15.90 -7.63 17.36
CA GLY A 74 -15.69 -8.86 18.13
C GLY A 74 -14.40 -9.62 17.81
N PHE A 75 -13.73 -9.32 16.69
CA PHE A 75 -12.46 -9.93 16.32
C PHE A 75 -11.25 -9.05 16.66
N VAL A 76 -11.27 -7.79 16.21
CA VAL A 76 -10.34 -6.72 16.59
C VAL A 76 -11.13 -5.43 16.83
N GLN A 77 -10.65 -4.59 17.75
CA GLN A 77 -11.22 -3.28 18.01
C GLN A 77 -10.11 -2.25 17.91
N LEU A 78 -10.37 -1.17 17.17
CA LEU A 78 -9.53 0.01 17.12
C LEU A 78 -10.14 1.12 17.99
N ALA A 79 -9.29 1.93 18.60
CA ALA A 79 -9.66 3.13 19.34
C ALA A 79 -8.77 4.32 18.93
N ARG A 80 -9.31 5.52 19.06
CA ARG A 80 -8.57 6.77 18.91
C ARG A 80 -7.94 7.16 20.24
N TYR A 81 -6.91 7.98 20.20
CA TYR A 81 -6.30 8.56 21.41
C TYR A 81 -7.24 9.47 22.20
N SER A 82 -8.32 9.97 21.58
CA SER A 82 -9.42 10.69 22.26
C SER A 82 -10.21 9.78 23.20
N ASP A 83 -10.22 8.47 22.97
CA ASP A 83 -11.06 7.52 23.71
C ASP A 83 -10.46 7.19 25.09
N ILE A 84 -9.23 7.63 25.35
CA ILE A 84 -8.53 7.44 26.63
C ILE A 84 -8.90 8.59 27.59
N LYS A 85 -9.83 8.33 28.50
CA LYS A 85 -10.34 9.32 29.49
C LYS A 85 -9.32 9.84 30.52
N ASN A 86 -8.08 9.32 30.58
CA ASN A 86 -7.00 9.81 31.46
C ASN A 86 -5.65 9.47 30.84
N ARG A 87 -4.94 10.48 30.31
CA ARG A 87 -3.66 10.32 29.58
C ARG A 87 -2.42 10.31 30.47
N THR A 88 -2.57 10.60 31.76
CA THR A 88 -1.48 10.81 32.73
C THR A 88 -0.67 9.56 33.09
N GLY A 89 -1.07 8.37 32.63
CA GLY A 89 -0.40 7.09 32.95
C GLY A 89 0.18 6.29 31.78
N LEU A 90 0.30 6.86 30.56
CA LEU A 90 0.71 6.11 29.35
C LEU A 90 2.18 5.64 29.32
N LYS A 91 3.01 6.01 30.29
CA LYS A 91 4.43 5.63 30.36
C LYS A 91 4.68 4.58 31.43
N GLN A 92 4.23 3.35 31.21
CA GLN A 92 4.74 2.20 31.97
C GLN A 92 5.36 1.21 30.98
N ASN A 93 6.69 1.12 31.01
CA ASN A 93 7.41 0.05 30.36
C ASN A 93 7.11 -1.23 31.15
N ILE A 94 6.59 -2.26 30.48
CA ILE A 94 6.48 -3.59 31.11
C ILE A 94 7.90 -4.12 31.23
N ILE A 95 8.49 -3.96 32.41
CA ILE A 95 9.77 -4.57 32.74
C ILE A 95 9.54 -5.76 33.66
N ASN A 96 8.52 -5.75 34.54
CA ASN A 96 8.10 -6.90 35.35
C ASN A 96 6.66 -6.73 35.88
N GLY A 97 5.82 -7.77 35.76
CA GLY A 97 4.46 -7.83 36.36
C GLY A 97 3.39 -8.43 35.43
N PRO A 98 2.23 -8.88 35.96
CA PRO A 98 1.16 -9.43 35.13
C PRO A 98 0.67 -8.42 34.09
N ILE A 99 0.67 -8.84 32.83
CA ILE A 99 0.18 -8.07 31.66
C ILE A 99 -1.20 -7.46 31.96
N ASP A 100 -2.02 -8.17 32.72
CA ASP A 100 -3.39 -7.79 33.02
C ASP A 100 -3.57 -6.66 34.03
N MET A 101 -2.55 -6.26 34.77
CA MET A 101 -2.64 -5.08 35.66
C MET A 101 -2.59 -3.76 34.88
N HIS A 102 -2.06 -3.78 33.66
CA HIS A 102 -1.78 -2.57 32.89
C HIS A 102 -3.01 -2.15 32.07
N LYS A 103 -3.46 -0.90 32.21
CA LYS A 103 -4.52 -0.35 31.37
C LYS A 103 -4.07 -0.19 29.92
N VAL A 104 -2.87 0.35 29.72
CA VAL A 104 -2.25 0.53 28.40
C VAL A 104 -0.93 -0.21 28.40
N ILE A 105 -0.67 -0.96 27.33
CA ILE A 105 0.64 -1.58 27.07
C ILE A 105 1.23 -0.86 25.89
N ARG A 106 2.40 -0.25 26.07
CA ARG A 106 3.11 0.39 24.96
C ARG A 106 4.19 -0.53 24.42
N MET A 107 4.09 -0.81 23.13
CA MET A 107 5.07 -1.58 22.38
C MET A 107 6.05 -0.62 21.69
N VAL A 108 7.32 -0.73 22.06
CA VAL A 108 8.42 0.08 21.53
C VAL A 108 9.37 -0.79 20.71
N GLY A 109 10.01 -0.20 19.69
CA GLY A 109 10.98 -0.87 18.83
C GLY A 109 10.63 -0.77 17.35
N LYS A 110 11.58 -1.17 16.49
CA LYS A 110 11.40 -1.08 15.03
C LYS A 110 10.37 -2.06 14.47
N ASN A 111 10.19 -3.23 15.09
CA ASN A 111 9.24 -4.26 14.69
C ASN A 111 8.67 -4.91 15.94
N PRO A 112 7.88 -4.20 16.76
CA PRO A 112 7.51 -4.72 18.06
C PRO A 112 6.36 -5.72 17.97
N PHE A 113 6.16 -6.37 16.82
CA PHE A 113 5.05 -7.29 16.58
C PHE A 113 5.59 -8.64 16.15
N LEU A 114 4.80 -9.67 16.42
CA LEU A 114 5.01 -11.03 15.91
C LEU A 114 5.26 -11.03 14.39
N TRP A 115 6.24 -11.82 13.94
CA TRP A 115 6.68 -11.94 12.55
C TRP A 115 5.59 -12.56 11.67
N HIS A 116 5.77 -12.46 10.35
CA HIS A 116 4.83 -13.05 9.38
C HIS A 116 4.70 -14.58 9.51
N GLY A 117 5.77 -15.26 9.96
CA GLY A 117 5.73 -16.69 10.24
C GLY A 117 4.82 -17.05 11.43
N ASP A 118 4.48 -16.08 12.27
CA ASP A 118 3.68 -16.31 13.47
C ASP A 118 2.17 -16.32 13.18
N TRP A 119 1.76 -15.91 11.95
CA TRP A 119 0.35 -15.79 11.59
C TRP A 119 0.04 -16.33 10.18
N PRO A 120 -1.00 -17.18 10.03
CA PRO A 120 -1.46 -17.65 8.72
C PRO A 120 -1.78 -16.51 7.72
N VAL A 121 -1.41 -16.70 6.45
CA VAL A 121 -1.64 -15.76 5.35
C VAL A 121 -3.12 -15.33 5.23
N LYS A 122 -4.06 -16.26 5.47
CA LYS A 122 -5.51 -15.99 5.46
C LYS A 122 -5.94 -14.84 6.38
N TYR A 123 -5.21 -14.57 7.47
CA TYR A 123 -5.52 -13.43 8.32
C TYR A 123 -5.15 -12.12 7.63
N TYR A 124 -3.96 -12.04 7.02
CA TYR A 124 -3.51 -10.86 6.29
C TYR A 124 -4.46 -10.50 5.15
N GLU A 125 -4.86 -11.50 4.36
CA GLU A 125 -5.83 -11.35 3.28
C GLU A 125 -7.12 -10.68 3.77
N ARG A 126 -7.77 -11.28 4.78
CA ARG A 126 -9.00 -10.74 5.36
C ARG A 126 -8.85 -9.30 5.85
N PHE A 127 -7.72 -8.97 6.48
CA PHE A 127 -7.49 -7.61 6.96
C PHE A 127 -7.32 -6.62 5.81
N PHE A 128 -6.63 -7.03 4.74
CA PHE A 128 -6.43 -6.19 3.58
C PHE A 128 -7.72 -5.87 2.84
N GLU A 129 -8.67 -6.80 2.76
CA GLU A 129 -10.01 -6.57 2.19
C GLU A 129 -10.78 -5.48 2.96
N CYS A 130 -10.56 -5.38 4.27
CA CYS A 130 -11.26 -4.42 5.12
C CYS A 130 -10.55 -3.07 5.24
N LEU A 131 -9.32 -2.95 4.74
CA LEU A 131 -8.58 -1.69 4.67
C LEU A 131 -9.07 -0.86 3.47
N MET A 132 -10.34 -0.46 3.55
CA MET A 132 -11.00 0.35 2.53
C MET A 132 -10.45 1.77 2.52
N LEU A 133 -10.07 2.26 1.34
CA LEU A 133 -9.60 3.63 1.16
C LEU A 133 -10.73 4.64 1.40
N VAL A 134 -10.35 5.86 1.80
CA VAL A 134 -11.30 6.98 1.92
C VAL A 134 -11.73 7.47 0.54
N GLU A 135 -12.93 8.06 0.43
CA GLU A 135 -13.50 8.46 -0.87
C GLU A 135 -12.59 9.43 -1.64
N ASP A 136 -11.87 10.31 -0.94
CA ASP A 136 -10.99 11.28 -1.61
C ASP A 136 -9.86 10.60 -2.38
N ILE A 137 -9.34 9.45 -1.90
CA ILE A 137 -8.33 8.69 -2.63
C ILE A 137 -8.95 8.02 -3.85
N SER A 138 -10.11 7.38 -3.70
CA SER A 138 -10.83 6.75 -4.82
C SER A 138 -11.20 7.78 -5.89
N LYS A 139 -11.59 9.01 -5.52
CA LYS A 139 -11.86 10.11 -6.47
C LYS A 139 -10.60 10.53 -7.25
N GLU A 140 -9.43 10.55 -6.62
CA GLU A 140 -8.19 10.83 -7.34
C GLU A 140 -7.81 9.68 -8.28
N ALA A 141 -8.00 8.43 -7.86
CA ALA A 141 -7.81 7.26 -8.73
C ALA A 141 -8.77 7.28 -9.94
N ASP A 142 -10.05 7.63 -9.73
CA ASP A 142 -11.05 7.77 -10.80
C ASP A 142 -10.63 8.80 -11.86
N LYS A 143 -9.94 9.89 -11.47
CA LYS A 143 -9.40 10.87 -12.42
C LYS A 143 -8.29 10.27 -13.28
N VAL A 144 -7.41 9.46 -12.70
CA VAL A 144 -6.36 8.73 -13.43
C VAL A 144 -7.00 7.75 -14.42
N VAL A 145 -7.94 6.94 -13.96
CA VAL A 145 -8.69 5.98 -14.80
C VAL A 145 -9.44 6.69 -15.93
N SER A 146 -10.10 7.81 -15.64
CA SER A 146 -10.80 8.63 -16.63
C SER A 146 -9.82 9.12 -17.72
N LYS A 147 -8.61 9.52 -17.33
CA LYS A 147 -7.58 9.96 -18.28
C LYS A 147 -7.09 8.83 -19.18
N ILE A 148 -6.86 7.65 -18.61
CA ILE A 148 -6.52 6.43 -19.37
C ILE A 148 -7.60 6.13 -20.41
N ARG A 149 -8.88 6.18 -20.00
CA ARG A 149 -10.03 5.95 -20.89
C ARG A 149 -10.11 6.99 -22.01
N GLN A 150 -9.81 8.27 -21.73
CA GLN A 150 -9.79 9.33 -22.75
C GLN A 150 -8.71 9.09 -23.82
N ILE A 151 -7.49 8.75 -23.41
CA ILE A 151 -6.39 8.46 -24.35
C ILE A 151 -6.75 7.28 -25.24
N ARG A 152 -7.34 6.23 -24.66
CA ARG A 152 -7.80 5.08 -25.43
C ARG A 152 -8.82 5.47 -26.50
N LYS A 153 -9.81 6.31 -26.15
CA LYS A 153 -10.80 6.79 -27.14
C LYS A 153 -10.09 7.46 -28.32
N LYS A 154 -9.13 8.34 -28.05
CA LYS A 154 -8.33 8.99 -29.10
C LYS A 154 -7.60 8.00 -30.00
N LEU A 155 -6.96 6.98 -29.41
CA LEU A 155 -6.25 5.94 -30.18
C LEU A 155 -7.18 5.08 -31.06
N ARG A 156 -8.47 4.94 -30.71
CA ARG A 156 -9.45 4.21 -31.52
C ARG A 156 -10.22 5.09 -32.52
N SER A 157 -10.18 6.40 -32.35
CA SER A 157 -10.86 7.37 -33.22
C SER A 157 -10.04 7.77 -34.46
N GLU A 158 -8.84 7.20 -34.65
CA GLU A 158 -8.15 7.27 -35.94
C GLU A 158 -8.95 6.51 -37.02
N PRO A 159 -9.01 7.02 -38.26
CA PRO A 159 -9.97 6.55 -39.27
C PRO A 159 -9.68 5.09 -39.66
N GLY A 160 -10.63 4.19 -39.34
CA GLY A 160 -10.59 2.78 -39.75
C GLY A 160 -11.21 1.75 -38.79
N MET A 161 -11.55 2.12 -37.55
CA MET A 161 -11.98 1.14 -36.53
C MET A 161 -13.37 1.44 -35.96
N GLY A 162 -14.30 0.51 -36.16
CA GLY A 162 -15.72 0.63 -35.85
C GLY A 162 -16.05 0.90 -34.37
N SER A 163 -17.19 1.58 -34.18
CA SER A 163 -17.70 2.20 -32.96
C SER A 163 -18.29 1.23 -31.92
N SER A 164 -17.55 0.21 -31.47
CA SER A 164 -18.06 -0.62 -30.36
C SER A 164 -17.87 0.07 -29.00
N LEU A 165 -19.00 0.40 -28.36
CA LEU A 165 -19.14 1.15 -27.11
C LEU A 165 -18.72 0.37 -25.84
N ARG A 166 -17.96 -0.72 -25.95
CA ARG A 166 -17.55 -1.51 -24.77
C ARG A 166 -16.47 -0.77 -23.98
N SER A 167 -16.59 -0.78 -22.65
CA SER A 167 -15.50 -0.39 -21.74
C SER A 167 -14.34 -1.35 -21.98
N ALA A 168 -13.42 -0.96 -22.84
CA ALA A 168 -12.42 -1.87 -23.33
C ALA A 168 -11.17 -1.83 -22.42
N PRO A 169 -10.53 -2.98 -22.16
CA PRO A 169 -9.64 -3.19 -21.01
C PRO A 169 -8.29 -2.48 -21.19
N TYR A 170 -7.79 -1.82 -20.14
CA TYR A 170 -6.40 -1.39 -20.04
C TYR A 170 -5.66 -2.32 -19.08
N VAL A 171 -4.33 -2.33 -19.15
CA VAL A 171 -3.49 -3.09 -18.22
C VAL A 171 -2.80 -2.11 -17.30
N ALA A 172 -2.92 -2.28 -15.98
CA ALA A 172 -2.09 -1.60 -15.00
C ALA A 172 -0.95 -2.52 -14.58
N VAL A 173 0.28 -2.03 -14.59
CA VAL A 173 1.46 -2.78 -14.17
C VAL A 173 2.14 -2.02 -13.04
N TYR A 174 2.13 -2.61 -11.85
CA TYR A 174 2.91 -2.11 -10.72
C TYR A 174 4.34 -2.64 -10.81
N ILE A 175 5.31 -1.73 -10.99
CA ILE A 175 6.73 -2.11 -11.08
C ILE A 175 7.48 -1.54 -9.88
N ARG A 176 8.04 -2.44 -9.08
CA ARG A 176 8.77 -2.11 -7.85
C ARG A 176 10.28 -1.97 -8.12
N VAL A 177 10.72 -0.77 -8.48
CA VAL A 177 12.12 -0.47 -8.88
C VAL A 177 12.92 0.32 -7.84
N GLN A 178 12.48 0.41 -6.58
CA GLN A 178 13.26 1.12 -5.56
C GLN A 178 14.64 0.49 -5.37
N ILE A 179 15.70 1.30 -5.24
CA ILE A 179 17.07 0.82 -5.06
C ILE A 179 17.21 -0.18 -3.90
N ASN A 180 16.51 0.06 -2.79
CA ASN A 180 16.50 -0.84 -1.64
C ASN A 180 15.85 -2.19 -1.96
N TRP A 181 14.83 -2.21 -2.83
CA TRP A 181 14.20 -3.43 -3.30
C TRP A 181 15.12 -4.19 -4.25
N ILE A 182 15.78 -3.50 -5.19
CA ILE A 182 16.78 -4.09 -6.10
C ILE A 182 17.93 -4.72 -5.30
N ILE A 183 18.45 -4.02 -4.29
CA ILE A 183 19.49 -4.56 -3.39
C ILE A 183 18.98 -5.78 -2.63
N HIS A 184 17.74 -5.74 -2.12
CA HIS A 184 17.15 -6.87 -1.41
C HIS A 184 17.03 -8.10 -2.32
N CYS A 185 16.54 -7.94 -3.55
CA CYS A 185 16.45 -9.00 -4.55
C CYS A 185 17.83 -9.63 -4.81
N LYS A 186 18.84 -8.81 -5.15
CA LYS A 186 20.20 -9.30 -5.44
C LYS A 186 20.81 -10.07 -4.26
N LYS A 187 20.60 -9.60 -3.03
CA LYS A 187 21.10 -10.30 -1.83
C LYS A 187 20.38 -11.63 -1.60
N LEU A 188 19.09 -11.70 -1.91
CA LEU A 188 18.31 -12.93 -1.77
C LEU A 188 18.74 -13.95 -2.83
N GLU A 189 18.91 -13.52 -4.08
CA GLU A 189 19.42 -14.32 -5.20
C GLU A 189 20.78 -14.93 -4.89
N GLN A 190 21.71 -14.12 -4.38
CA GLN A 190 23.03 -14.58 -3.93
C GLN A 190 22.95 -15.65 -2.84
N ARG A 191 22.04 -15.50 -1.87
CA ARG A 191 21.89 -16.45 -0.75
C ARG A 191 21.23 -17.76 -1.16
N SER A 192 20.30 -17.69 -2.10
CA SER A 192 19.53 -18.84 -2.55
C SER A 192 20.16 -19.57 -3.75
N GLY A 193 21.21 -19.01 -4.36
CA GLY A 193 21.81 -19.58 -5.57
C GLY A 193 20.88 -19.53 -6.78
N VAL A 194 19.94 -18.58 -6.81
CA VAL A 194 18.93 -18.43 -7.87
C VAL A 194 19.11 -17.08 -8.55
N SER A 195 18.86 -16.98 -9.86
CA SER A 195 19.08 -15.77 -10.66
C SER A 195 17.81 -14.98 -11.01
N GLN A 196 16.63 -15.44 -10.58
CA GLN A 196 15.33 -14.89 -11.00
C GLN A 196 14.32 -14.84 -9.85
N ILE A 197 14.69 -14.29 -8.70
CA ILE A 197 13.69 -14.10 -7.62
C ILE A 197 12.82 -12.87 -7.91
N CYS A 198 13.40 -11.86 -8.56
CA CYS A 198 12.69 -10.66 -8.96
C CYS A 198 12.59 -10.57 -10.49
N SER A 199 11.41 -10.21 -11.00
CA SER A 199 11.15 -10.20 -12.43
C SER A 199 12.03 -9.21 -13.17
N SER A 200 12.58 -9.65 -14.31
CA SER A 200 13.33 -8.77 -15.21
C SER A 200 12.39 -7.88 -16.03
N LYS A 201 12.92 -6.80 -16.60
CA LYS A 201 12.17 -5.96 -17.56
C LYS A 201 11.61 -6.80 -18.72
N GLN A 202 12.44 -7.66 -19.29
CA GLN A 202 12.07 -8.51 -20.42
C GLN A 202 10.93 -9.46 -20.04
N GLU A 203 11.01 -10.08 -18.86
CA GLU A 203 9.95 -10.95 -18.34
C GLU A 203 8.62 -10.20 -18.15
N ILE A 204 8.66 -8.96 -17.63
CA ILE A 204 7.46 -8.13 -17.49
C ILE A 204 6.83 -7.85 -18.86
N ILE A 205 7.64 -7.44 -19.85
CA ILE A 205 7.16 -7.16 -21.21
C ILE A 205 6.53 -8.40 -21.84
N GLU A 206 7.19 -9.55 -21.73
CA GLU A 206 6.70 -10.82 -22.26
C GLU A 206 5.40 -11.27 -21.58
N ARG A 207 5.31 -11.14 -20.26
CA ARG A 207 4.10 -11.54 -19.52
C ARG A 207 2.92 -10.63 -19.85
N VAL A 208 3.13 -9.31 -19.90
CA VAL A 208 2.08 -8.35 -20.27
C VAL A 208 1.63 -8.59 -21.72
N GLY A 209 2.56 -8.87 -22.64
CA GLY A 209 2.25 -9.18 -24.03
C GLY A 209 1.49 -10.49 -24.26
N LYS A 210 1.51 -11.42 -23.29
CA LYS A 210 0.82 -12.72 -23.36
C LYS A 210 -0.55 -12.73 -22.67
N ILE A 211 -1.01 -11.61 -22.12
CA ILE A 211 -2.34 -11.54 -21.49
C ILE A 211 -3.41 -11.75 -22.59
N ILE A 212 -4.17 -12.83 -22.46
CA ILE A 212 -5.20 -13.27 -23.41
C ILE A 212 -6.36 -12.26 -23.42
N ASN A 213 -7.05 -12.14 -24.55
CA ASN A 213 -8.23 -11.26 -24.74
C ASN A 213 -7.93 -9.76 -24.72
N LEU A 214 -6.70 -9.35 -24.99
CA LEU A 214 -6.37 -7.95 -25.19
C LEU A 214 -6.33 -7.61 -26.70
N GLU A 215 -7.25 -6.77 -27.15
CA GLU A 215 -7.26 -6.23 -28.51
C GLU A 215 -6.38 -4.99 -28.63
N ALA A 216 -5.40 -5.02 -29.54
CA ALA A 216 -4.56 -3.88 -29.87
C ALA A 216 -5.38 -2.72 -30.52
N PRO A 217 -5.00 -1.45 -30.29
CA PRO A 217 -3.97 -0.99 -29.36
C PRO A 217 -4.44 -1.06 -27.89
N ILE A 218 -3.55 -1.54 -27.02
CA ILE A 218 -3.80 -1.69 -25.57
C ILE A 218 -3.04 -0.61 -24.83
N VAL A 219 -3.76 0.15 -24.01
CA VAL A 219 -3.13 1.10 -23.09
C VAL A 219 -2.58 0.33 -21.88
N VAL A 220 -1.29 0.51 -21.61
CA VAL A 220 -0.60 -0.05 -20.44
C VAL A 220 -0.22 1.12 -19.52
N TYR A 221 -0.82 1.18 -18.35
CA TYR A 221 -0.48 2.14 -17.31
C TYR A 221 0.61 1.58 -16.41
N LEU A 222 1.73 2.29 -16.29
CA LEU A 222 2.83 1.91 -15.39
C LEU A 222 2.68 2.65 -14.05
N ALA A 223 2.27 1.90 -13.02
CA ALA A 223 2.19 2.36 -11.64
C ALA A 223 3.59 2.31 -11.00
N ILE A 224 4.41 3.31 -11.32
CA ILE A 224 5.78 3.50 -10.81
C ILE A 224 5.87 4.87 -10.17
N ALA A 225 6.61 4.99 -9.08
CA ALA A 225 6.93 6.30 -8.53
C ALA A 225 7.99 6.98 -9.42
N ASP A 226 7.63 8.10 -10.05
CA ASP A 226 8.41 8.73 -11.14
C ASP A 226 9.85 9.08 -10.72
N ASN A 227 10.06 9.42 -9.45
CA ASN A 227 11.38 9.71 -8.86
C ASN A 227 12.30 8.47 -8.71
N LEU A 228 11.81 7.29 -9.08
CA LEU A 228 12.53 6.02 -9.01
C LEU A 228 12.82 5.44 -10.40
N ILE A 229 12.38 6.11 -11.46
CA ILE A 229 12.75 5.78 -12.84
C ILE A 229 14.08 6.49 -13.15
N ASN A 230 15.19 5.84 -12.80
CA ASN A 230 16.52 6.28 -13.23
C ASN A 230 16.83 5.86 -14.67
N ASP A 231 16.07 4.90 -15.20
CA ASP A 231 16.31 4.31 -16.51
C ASP A 231 15.07 4.51 -17.41
N SER A 232 15.20 5.45 -18.35
CA SER A 232 14.17 5.71 -19.38
C SER A 232 13.95 4.52 -20.30
N SER A 233 14.84 3.53 -20.30
CA SER A 233 14.66 2.29 -21.05
C SER A 233 13.40 1.54 -20.63
N LEU A 234 12.89 1.70 -19.39
CA LEU A 234 11.65 1.03 -18.96
C LEU A 234 10.44 1.34 -19.86
N LEU A 235 10.45 2.48 -20.54
CA LEU A 235 9.38 2.92 -21.43
C LEU A 235 9.52 2.42 -22.87
N SER A 236 10.61 1.73 -23.20
CA SER A 236 10.92 1.24 -24.56
C SER A 236 11.04 -0.29 -24.64
N GLY A 237 10.88 -0.84 -25.85
CA GLY A 237 11.03 -2.28 -26.13
C GLY A 237 9.78 -3.12 -25.92
N TRP A 238 8.61 -2.50 -25.81
CA TRP A 238 7.34 -3.20 -25.64
C TRP A 238 6.79 -3.72 -26.98
N ASN A 239 6.06 -4.84 -26.93
CA ASN A 239 5.51 -5.50 -28.12
C ASN A 239 4.61 -4.57 -28.94
N LYS A 240 4.57 -4.78 -30.27
CA LYS A 240 3.68 -4.04 -31.18
C LYS A 240 2.24 -4.07 -30.68
N GLY A 241 1.61 -2.90 -30.56
CA GLY A 241 0.23 -2.75 -30.09
C GLY A 241 0.08 -2.44 -28.60
N LEU A 242 1.16 -2.48 -27.80
CA LEU A 242 1.16 -1.98 -26.42
C LEU A 242 1.56 -0.50 -26.39
N VAL A 243 0.71 0.36 -25.85
CA VAL A 243 0.94 1.81 -25.74
C VAL A 243 1.08 2.19 -24.27
N LEU A 244 2.27 2.65 -23.90
CA LEU A 244 2.63 2.85 -22.49
C LEU A 244 2.44 4.28 -22.02
N TYR A 245 1.89 4.39 -20.82
CA TYR A 245 1.77 5.65 -20.12
C TYR A 245 2.20 5.48 -18.66
N GLU A 246 3.17 6.29 -18.26
CA GLU A 246 3.40 6.61 -16.85
C GLU A 246 2.70 7.95 -16.50
N LYS A 247 2.73 8.35 -15.23
CA LYS A 247 1.97 9.50 -14.69
C LYS A 247 2.20 10.81 -15.46
N LYS A 248 3.43 11.16 -15.78
CA LYS A 248 3.86 12.35 -16.53
C LYS A 248 3.37 12.32 -17.98
N ASN A 249 3.55 11.23 -18.72
CA ASN A 249 3.06 11.07 -20.09
C ASN A 249 1.52 11.03 -20.14
N LEU A 250 0.88 10.52 -19.09
CA LEU A 250 -0.57 10.58 -18.91
C LEU A 250 -1.06 11.99 -18.49
N ARG A 251 -0.13 12.87 -18.08
CA ARG A 251 -0.37 14.22 -17.55
C ARG A 251 -1.25 14.22 -16.29
N VAL A 252 -1.01 13.26 -15.40
CA VAL A 252 -1.69 13.13 -14.10
C VAL A 252 -0.74 13.31 -12.92
N ASP A 253 0.53 13.59 -13.15
CA ASP A 253 1.54 13.81 -12.11
C ASP A 253 1.12 14.90 -11.09
N GLY A 254 0.38 15.91 -11.53
CA GLY A 254 -0.20 16.95 -10.67
C GLY A 254 -1.21 16.42 -9.65
N ILE A 255 -1.85 15.26 -9.87
CA ILE A 255 -2.68 14.58 -8.87
C ILE A 255 -1.78 14.06 -7.74
N PHE A 256 -0.73 13.31 -8.10
CA PHE A 256 0.16 12.66 -7.15
C PHE A 256 0.97 13.66 -6.33
N LYS A 257 1.45 14.76 -6.95
CA LYS A 257 2.25 15.81 -6.28
C LYS A 257 1.53 16.50 -5.12
N LYS A 258 0.20 16.45 -5.05
CA LYS A 258 -0.60 17.03 -3.95
C LYS A 258 -0.55 16.19 -2.67
N HIS A 259 -0.08 14.95 -2.77
CA HIS A 259 -0.22 13.97 -1.72
C HIS A 259 1.13 13.45 -1.22
N PRO A 260 1.22 13.06 0.06
CA PRO A 260 2.36 12.32 0.58
C PRO A 260 2.43 10.92 -0.04
N TYR A 261 3.60 10.30 0.05
CA TYR A 261 3.89 9.03 -0.64
C TYR A 261 2.88 7.88 -0.36
N PRO A 262 2.40 7.64 0.87
CA PRO A 262 1.42 6.57 1.11
C PRO A 262 0.12 6.79 0.36
N ILE A 263 -0.33 8.04 0.22
CA ILE A 263 -1.55 8.35 -0.53
C ILE A 263 -1.30 8.18 -2.02
N GLN A 264 -0.13 8.61 -2.54
CA GLN A 264 0.27 8.32 -3.92
C GLN A 264 0.25 6.81 -4.22
N SER A 265 0.82 5.99 -3.33
CA SER A 265 0.82 4.54 -3.45
C SER A 265 -0.58 3.93 -3.30
N ALA A 266 -1.50 4.59 -2.59
CA ALA A 266 -2.88 4.14 -2.47
C ALA A 266 -3.65 4.42 -3.77
N ILE A 267 -3.44 5.58 -4.40
CA ILE A 267 -4.02 5.93 -5.71
C ILE A 267 -3.58 4.94 -6.78
N ASP A 268 -2.31 4.54 -6.81
CA ASP A 268 -1.79 3.56 -7.79
C ASP A 268 -2.33 2.13 -7.59
N ASN A 269 -2.81 1.80 -6.38
CA ASN A 269 -3.28 0.46 -6.02
C ASN A 269 -4.79 0.28 -6.21
N GLU A 270 -5.55 1.37 -6.26
CA GLU A 270 -7.00 1.39 -6.47
C GLU A 270 -7.33 1.24 -7.96
#